data_AF-A0A7H8MW05-F1
#
_entry.id   AF-A0A7H8MW05-F1
#
_cell.length_a   1.000
_cell.length_b   1.000
_cell.length_c   1.000
_cell.angle_alpha   90.00
_cell.angle_beta   90.00
_cell.angle_gamma   90.00
#
_symmetry.space_group_name_H-M   'P 1'
#
loop_
_entity.id
_entity.type
_entity.pdbx_description
1 polymer ?
#
loop_
_entity_poly.entity_id
_entity_poly.type
_entity_poly.pdbx_seq_one_letter_code
_entity_poly.pdbx_strand_id
1 'polypeptide(L)'
;MADYHDGELAVQHRAGLRDPAAGSLRAIRDAVPDAAAVFLARQPMIVIGAADASGRLWSTLLTGEPGFLGVPDPRTLTIGALPAADDPLGAVLREAGTRIGMIAIEPATRRRIRLNGTSSPEADGVRIALDQVIGNCPKYLQKRDHILLPPDRGGRRTAVRRGAELTTVQQLTLATSDSFFIATASPDGDADASHRGGNPGFLQVLSPTRLRWPDYAGNAMFLTLGNLELHPQAGLLVPDWETGDLLQLSGTAHTVWDGAEAAAVPGAQRIVEFRIEAVQETRDAVRLRWSDPDFSRFNPPVAPG
;
A
#
# COMPACT_ATOMS: atom_id res chain seq x y z
N MET A 1 -2.26 2.27 -25.88
CA MET A 1 -1.47 3.34 -25.22
C MET A 1 -1.98 3.35 -23.78
N ALA A 2 -1.12 3.42 -22.77
CA ALA A 2 -1.62 3.59 -21.41
C ALA A 2 -2.27 4.98 -21.35
N ASP A 3 -3.55 5.04 -21.00
CA ASP A 3 -4.32 6.28 -20.85
C ASP A 3 -4.71 6.44 -19.38
N TYR A 4 -4.88 7.68 -18.92
CA TYR A 4 -5.41 7.93 -17.58
C TYR A 4 -6.88 7.53 -17.53
N HIS A 5 -7.28 6.87 -16.44
CA HIS A 5 -8.69 6.58 -16.21
C HIS A 5 -9.43 7.86 -15.78
N ASP A 6 -10.75 7.89 -15.97
CA ASP A 6 -11.57 9.09 -15.78
C ASP A 6 -11.42 9.75 -14.39
N GLY A 7 -11.16 8.94 -13.36
CA GLY A 7 -10.95 9.41 -12.00
C GLY A 7 -9.64 10.19 -11.85
N GLU A 8 -8.55 9.70 -12.45
CA GLU A 8 -7.28 10.44 -12.46
C GLU A 8 -7.44 11.77 -13.19
N LEU A 9 -8.11 11.80 -14.34
CA LEU A 9 -8.38 13.03 -15.08
C LEU A 9 -9.23 14.01 -14.26
N ALA A 10 -10.27 13.52 -13.58
CA ALA A 10 -11.11 14.32 -12.70
C ALA A 10 -10.30 14.95 -11.56
N VAL A 11 -9.43 14.17 -10.92
CA VAL A 11 -8.55 14.65 -9.84
C VAL A 11 -7.49 15.62 -10.38
N GLN A 12 -6.88 15.36 -11.54
CA GLN A 12 -5.93 16.27 -12.19
C GLN A 12 -6.58 17.62 -12.51
N HIS A 13 -7.80 17.61 -13.05
CA HIS A 13 -8.56 18.82 -13.34
C HIS A 13 -8.91 19.60 -12.07
N ARG A 14 -9.44 18.94 -11.03
CA ARG A 14 -9.74 19.58 -9.74
C ARG A 14 -8.49 20.12 -9.05
N ALA A 15 -7.35 19.48 -9.24
CA ALA A 15 -6.05 19.96 -8.76
C ALA A 15 -5.47 21.12 -9.60
N GLY A 16 -6.18 21.57 -10.65
CA GLY A 16 -5.76 22.70 -11.48
C GLY A 16 -4.61 22.41 -12.44
N LEU A 17 -4.34 21.14 -12.75
CA LEU A 17 -3.31 20.77 -13.72
C LEU A 17 -3.80 21.07 -15.14
N ARG A 18 -3.06 21.94 -15.85
CA ARG A 18 -3.42 22.44 -17.19
C ARG A 18 -3.02 21.51 -18.33
N ASP A 19 -2.00 20.70 -18.11
CA ASP A 19 -1.58 19.61 -19.00
C ASP A 19 -1.72 18.35 -18.16
N PRO A 20 -2.54 17.35 -18.56
CA PRO A 20 -2.54 16.05 -17.91
C PRO A 20 -1.10 15.59 -17.76
N ALA A 21 -0.77 14.80 -16.75
CA ALA A 21 0.60 14.39 -16.49
C ALA A 21 1.17 13.42 -17.56
N ALA A 22 1.03 13.71 -18.86
CA ALA A 22 1.41 12.91 -20.02
C ALA A 22 2.87 12.47 -19.97
N GLY A 23 3.76 13.28 -19.38
CA GLY A 23 5.14 12.89 -19.10
C GLY A 23 5.24 11.75 -18.06
N SER A 24 4.41 11.79 -17.02
CA SER A 24 4.31 10.74 -15.99
C SER A 24 3.60 9.48 -16.50
N LEU A 25 2.64 9.60 -17.42
CA LEU A 25 1.94 8.47 -18.05
C LEU A 25 2.93 7.55 -18.80
N ARG A 26 3.94 8.12 -19.45
CA ARG A 26 5.04 7.37 -20.10
C ARG A 26 5.88 6.53 -19.14
N ALA A 27 5.75 6.76 -17.83
CA ALA A 27 6.42 5.97 -16.81
C ALA A 27 5.69 4.65 -16.51
N ILE A 28 4.43 4.52 -16.93
CA ILE A 28 3.66 3.28 -16.83
C ILE A 28 4.05 2.37 -17.99
N ARG A 29 4.56 1.19 -17.67
CA ARG A 29 4.99 0.17 -18.63
C ARG A 29 4.21 -1.11 -18.40
N ASP A 30 4.08 -1.94 -19.40
CA ASP A 30 3.53 -3.30 -19.27
C ASP A 30 4.63 -4.37 -19.12
N ALA A 31 5.88 -3.93 -19.00
CA ALA A 31 7.05 -4.79 -18.90
C ALA A 31 8.04 -4.29 -17.84
N VAL A 32 8.54 -5.22 -17.03
CA VAL A 32 9.57 -5.03 -16.01
C VAL A 32 10.93 -4.88 -16.70
N PRO A 33 11.63 -3.74 -16.54
CA PRO A 33 13.00 -3.60 -17.03
C PRO A 33 13.96 -4.51 -16.27
N ASP A 34 15.05 -4.97 -16.90
CA ASP A 34 16.05 -5.87 -16.28
C ASP A 34 16.57 -5.36 -14.92
N ALA A 35 16.84 -4.06 -14.82
CA ALA A 35 17.29 -3.44 -13.57
C ALA A 35 16.22 -3.51 -12.44
N ALA A 36 14.94 -3.50 -12.80
CA ALA A 36 13.84 -3.70 -11.86
C ALA A 36 13.65 -5.18 -11.50
N ALA A 37 13.90 -6.12 -12.42
CA ALA A 37 13.89 -7.54 -12.12
C ALA A 37 14.96 -7.92 -11.07
N VAL A 38 16.19 -7.40 -11.23
CA VAL A 38 17.27 -7.56 -10.23
C VAL A 38 16.91 -6.94 -8.89
N PHE A 39 16.21 -5.81 -8.89
CA PHE A 39 15.69 -5.19 -7.67
C PHE A 39 14.65 -6.09 -6.99
N LEU A 40 13.65 -6.56 -7.73
CA LEU A 40 12.57 -7.40 -7.22
C LEU A 40 13.11 -8.68 -6.57
N ALA A 41 14.04 -9.36 -7.25
CA ALA A 41 14.67 -10.58 -6.75
C ALA A 41 15.39 -10.43 -5.39
N ARG A 42 15.75 -9.20 -5.00
CA ARG A 42 16.41 -8.92 -3.71
C ARG A 42 15.44 -8.52 -2.61
N GLN A 43 14.20 -8.20 -2.95
CA GLN A 43 13.27 -7.69 -1.95
C GLN A 43 12.86 -8.82 -1.01
N PRO A 44 12.74 -8.55 0.30
CA PRO A 44 12.25 -9.50 1.28
C PRO A 44 10.75 -9.35 1.54
N MET A 45 10.11 -8.36 0.91
CA MET A 45 8.71 -8.03 1.12
C MET A 45 8.02 -7.50 -0.14
N ILE A 46 6.72 -7.73 -0.23
CA ILE A 46 5.82 -7.07 -1.18
C ILE A 46 4.48 -6.82 -0.50
N VAL A 47 3.90 -5.64 -0.73
CA VAL A 47 2.55 -5.32 -0.27
C VAL A 47 1.58 -5.56 -1.41
N ILE A 48 0.48 -6.23 -1.11
CA ILE A 48 -0.59 -6.56 -2.05
C ILE A 48 -1.88 -5.85 -1.60
N GLY A 49 -2.65 -5.38 -2.56
CA GLY A 49 -4.00 -4.86 -2.39
C GLY A 49 -4.97 -5.57 -3.33
N ALA A 50 -6.10 -6.03 -2.81
CA ALA A 50 -7.14 -6.68 -3.59
C ALA A 50 -8.49 -6.59 -2.88
N ALA A 51 -9.56 -6.89 -3.61
CA ALA A 51 -10.88 -7.11 -3.02
C ALA A 51 -10.97 -8.52 -2.40
N ASP A 52 -11.60 -8.63 -1.23
CA ASP A 52 -12.05 -9.93 -0.74
C ASP A 52 -13.31 -10.42 -1.50
N ALA A 53 -13.78 -11.62 -1.19
CA ALA A 53 -14.97 -12.20 -1.82
C ALA A 53 -16.27 -11.39 -1.60
N SER A 54 -16.29 -10.47 -0.62
CA SER A 54 -17.41 -9.56 -0.36
C SER A 54 -17.26 -8.19 -1.05
N GLY A 55 -16.17 -7.98 -1.80
CA GLY A 55 -15.86 -6.72 -2.46
C GLY A 55 -15.19 -5.68 -1.56
N ARG A 56 -14.82 -6.03 -0.32
CA ARG A 56 -14.07 -5.12 0.56
C ARG A 56 -12.62 -5.08 0.13
N LEU A 57 -12.05 -3.89 -0.01
CA LEU A 57 -10.62 -3.78 -0.29
C LEU A 57 -9.81 -3.98 0.98
N TRP A 58 -8.77 -4.80 0.86
CA TRP A 58 -7.78 -5.06 1.89
C TRP A 58 -6.38 -4.87 1.34
N SER A 59 -5.44 -4.65 2.23
CA SER A 59 -4.02 -4.74 1.92
C SER A 59 -3.33 -5.72 2.88
N THR A 60 -2.37 -6.48 2.35
CA THR A 60 -1.58 -7.45 3.12
C THR A 60 -0.10 -7.36 2.76
N LEU A 61 0.74 -7.91 3.63
CA LEU A 61 2.18 -7.97 3.48
C LEU A 61 2.62 -9.43 3.31
N LEU A 62 3.25 -9.72 2.18
CA LEU A 62 3.95 -10.98 1.98
C LEU A 62 5.45 -10.77 2.18
N THR A 63 6.08 -11.72 2.88
CA THR A 63 7.52 -11.71 3.15
C THR A 63 8.15 -13.04 2.77
N GLY A 64 9.37 -13.00 2.27
CA GLY A 64 10.14 -14.19 1.92
C GLY A 64 11.64 -13.90 1.91
N GLU A 65 12.44 -14.96 1.74
CA GLU A 65 13.87 -14.81 1.50
C GLU A 65 14.11 -14.19 0.11
N PRO A 66 15.27 -13.52 -0.12
CA PRO A 66 15.63 -13.07 -1.46
C PRO A 66 15.48 -14.19 -2.50
N GLY A 67 14.81 -13.87 -3.61
CA GLY A 67 14.39 -14.81 -4.64
C GLY A 67 12.91 -15.21 -4.55
N PHE A 68 12.19 -14.88 -3.47
CA PHE A 68 10.75 -15.16 -3.40
C PHE A 68 9.94 -14.31 -4.39
N LEU A 69 10.47 -13.17 -4.83
CA LEU A 69 9.95 -12.44 -5.99
C LEU A 69 10.81 -12.78 -7.21
N GLY A 70 10.20 -13.33 -8.26
CA GLY A 70 10.85 -13.70 -9.51
C GLY A 70 10.21 -13.02 -10.70
N VAL A 71 11.01 -12.74 -11.73
CA VAL A 71 10.54 -12.18 -12.99
C VAL A 71 11.02 -13.11 -14.11
N PRO A 72 10.31 -14.22 -14.38
CA PRO A 72 10.75 -15.22 -15.37
C PRO A 72 10.74 -14.66 -16.79
N ASP A 73 9.87 -13.68 -17.06
CA ASP A 73 9.83 -12.88 -18.28
C ASP A 73 9.35 -11.47 -17.92
N PRO A 74 9.54 -10.46 -18.79
CA PRO A 74 9.25 -9.06 -18.46
C PRO A 74 7.79 -8.77 -18.08
N ARG A 75 6.82 -9.63 -18.41
CA ARG A 75 5.39 -9.41 -18.14
C ARG A 75 4.86 -10.26 -17.00
N THR A 76 5.71 -11.02 -16.33
CA THR A 76 5.30 -11.94 -15.29
C THR A 76 6.07 -11.69 -13.99
N LEU A 77 5.35 -11.62 -12.88
CA LEU A 77 5.91 -11.69 -11.53
C LEU A 77 5.50 -13.02 -10.90
N THR A 78 6.43 -13.75 -10.30
CA THR A 78 6.15 -14.90 -9.43
C THR A 78 6.42 -14.50 -7.98
N ILE A 79 5.51 -14.85 -7.08
CA ILE A 79 5.63 -14.61 -5.65
C ILE A 79 5.57 -15.96 -4.95
N GLY A 80 6.70 -16.44 -4.45
CA GLY A 80 6.84 -17.69 -3.68
C GLY A 80 6.34 -17.57 -2.24
N ALA A 81 5.18 -16.97 -2.06
CA ALA A 81 4.50 -16.81 -0.78
C ALA A 81 2.99 -16.62 -0.99
N LEU A 82 2.20 -17.06 -0.02
CA LEU A 82 0.75 -16.81 0.06
C LEU A 82 0.41 -16.23 1.43
N PRO A 83 -0.68 -15.45 1.55
CA PRO A 83 -1.15 -15.02 2.85
C PRO A 83 -1.54 -16.24 3.71
N ALA A 84 -1.42 -16.04 5.03
CA ALA A 84 -1.96 -16.97 6.01
C ALA A 84 -3.45 -17.21 5.76
N ALA A 85 -3.97 -18.37 6.18
CA ALA A 85 -5.37 -18.72 5.95
C ALA A 85 -6.36 -17.73 6.60
N ASP A 86 -5.97 -17.11 7.71
CA ASP A 86 -6.74 -16.10 8.42
C ASP A 86 -6.59 -14.67 7.87
N ASP A 87 -5.68 -14.44 6.93
CA ASP A 87 -5.54 -13.14 6.26
C ASP A 87 -6.78 -12.87 5.37
N PRO A 88 -7.27 -11.61 5.29
CA PRO A 88 -8.46 -11.30 4.49
C PRO A 88 -8.33 -11.63 3.01
N LEU A 89 -7.11 -11.64 2.47
CA LEU A 89 -6.79 -12.01 1.08
C LEU A 89 -6.33 -13.47 0.93
N GLY A 90 -6.35 -14.25 2.02
CA GLY A 90 -5.90 -15.64 2.03
C GLY A 90 -6.65 -16.53 1.03
N ALA A 91 -7.99 -16.49 1.03
CA ALA A 91 -8.78 -17.26 0.08
C ALA A 91 -8.62 -16.73 -1.36
N VAL A 92 -8.71 -15.41 -1.54
CA VAL A 92 -8.78 -14.77 -2.85
C VAL A 92 -7.50 -14.92 -3.67
N LEU A 93 -6.31 -14.93 -3.04
CA LEU A 93 -5.06 -15.15 -3.76
C LEU A 93 -4.80 -16.62 -4.14
N ARG A 94 -5.65 -17.55 -3.67
CA ARG A 94 -5.66 -18.96 -4.11
C ARG A 94 -6.61 -19.20 -5.28
N GLU A 95 -7.35 -18.18 -5.69
CA GLU A 95 -8.22 -18.21 -6.86
C GLU A 95 -7.51 -17.56 -8.06
N ALA A 96 -7.84 -18.05 -9.27
CA ALA A 96 -7.32 -17.49 -10.51
C ALA A 96 -8.15 -16.27 -10.93
N GLY A 97 -7.50 -15.27 -11.52
CA GLY A 97 -8.18 -14.12 -12.12
C GLY A 97 -8.37 -12.93 -11.18
N THR A 98 -7.87 -12.97 -9.94
CA THR A 98 -7.98 -11.83 -9.03
C THR A 98 -7.14 -10.67 -9.54
N ARG A 99 -7.77 -9.49 -9.68
CA ARG A 99 -7.08 -8.22 -9.95
C ARG A 99 -6.39 -7.76 -8.68
N ILE A 100 -5.07 -7.59 -8.76
CA ILE A 100 -4.25 -7.20 -7.61
C ILE A 100 -3.40 -5.98 -7.94
N GLY A 101 -3.32 -5.09 -6.96
CA GLY A 101 -2.37 -3.99 -6.94
C GLY A 101 -1.22 -4.34 -6.02
N MET A 102 0.02 -4.01 -6.40
CA MET A 102 1.18 -4.35 -5.59
C MET A 102 2.19 -3.22 -5.53
N ILE A 103 2.92 -3.18 -4.42
CA ILE A 103 4.08 -2.32 -4.28
C ILE A 103 5.22 -3.09 -3.62
N ALA A 104 6.31 -3.27 -4.37
CA ALA A 104 7.57 -3.77 -3.84
C ALA A 104 8.40 -2.57 -3.37
N ILE A 105 8.91 -2.65 -2.14
CA ILE A 105 9.56 -1.53 -1.45
C ILE A 105 10.84 -1.99 -0.77
N GLU A 106 11.87 -1.16 -0.91
CA GLU A 106 13.16 -1.31 -0.22
C GLU A 106 13.36 -0.11 0.68
N PRO A 107 12.95 -0.17 1.97
CA PRO A 107 13.14 0.93 2.90
C PRO A 107 14.62 1.36 2.98
N ALA A 108 15.56 0.40 3.02
CA ALA A 108 16.99 0.65 3.20
C ALA A 108 17.59 1.65 2.17
N THR A 109 17.13 1.60 0.93
CA THR A 109 17.61 2.49 -0.17
C THR A 109 16.55 3.49 -0.63
N ARG A 110 15.37 3.48 -0.01
CA ARG A 110 14.19 4.26 -0.39
C ARG A 110 13.73 4.04 -1.83
N ARG A 111 13.77 2.80 -2.31
CA ARG A 111 13.27 2.43 -3.63
C ARG A 111 11.91 1.78 -3.54
N ARG A 112 11.09 1.97 -4.56
CA ARG A 112 9.78 1.33 -4.68
C ARG A 112 9.36 1.23 -6.14
N ILE A 113 8.60 0.20 -6.44
CA ILE A 113 7.99 -0.03 -7.74
C ILE A 113 6.59 -0.57 -7.50
N ARG A 114 5.61 -0.01 -8.21
CA ARG A 114 4.26 -0.58 -8.24
C ARG A 114 4.13 -1.53 -9.41
N LEU A 115 3.40 -2.60 -9.16
CA LEU A 115 3.13 -3.66 -10.12
C LEU A 115 1.65 -4.02 -9.96
N ASN A 116 0.84 -3.83 -10.99
CA ASN A 116 -0.57 -4.23 -10.96
C ASN A 116 -0.79 -5.29 -12.03
N GLY A 117 -1.70 -6.22 -11.76
CA GLY A 117 -1.93 -7.34 -12.67
C GLY A 117 -2.99 -8.31 -12.19
N THR A 118 -3.03 -9.46 -12.87
CA THR A 118 -4.00 -10.52 -12.61
C THR A 118 -3.31 -11.76 -12.05
N SER A 119 -3.81 -12.29 -10.93
CA SER A 119 -3.24 -13.45 -10.25
C SER A 119 -3.63 -14.78 -10.89
N SER A 120 -2.77 -15.77 -10.72
CA SER A 120 -3.02 -17.18 -10.97
C SER A 120 -2.30 -17.99 -9.88
N PRO A 121 -2.98 -18.91 -9.19
CA PRO A 121 -2.38 -19.66 -8.09
C PRO A 121 -1.27 -20.59 -8.60
N GLU A 122 -0.22 -20.76 -7.80
CA GLU A 122 0.82 -21.77 -7.97
C GLU A 122 0.89 -22.66 -6.73
N ALA A 123 1.67 -23.75 -6.78
CA ALA A 123 1.71 -24.74 -5.70
C ALA A 123 2.15 -24.16 -4.35
N ASP A 124 3.09 -23.22 -4.36
CA ASP A 124 3.72 -22.59 -3.21
C ASP A 124 3.70 -21.05 -3.27
N GLY A 125 2.83 -20.48 -4.10
CA GLY A 125 2.86 -19.06 -4.39
C GLY A 125 1.75 -18.59 -5.32
N VAL A 126 2.00 -17.46 -5.97
CA VAL A 126 1.10 -16.87 -6.95
C VAL A 126 1.90 -16.27 -8.11
N ARG A 127 1.41 -16.51 -9.32
CA ARG A 127 1.89 -15.89 -10.56
C ARG A 127 1.02 -14.71 -10.92
N ILE A 128 1.63 -13.60 -11.30
CA ILE A 128 0.93 -12.39 -11.71
C ILE A 128 1.27 -12.08 -13.17
N ALA A 129 0.25 -12.04 -14.02
CA ALA A 129 0.35 -11.41 -15.32
C ALA A 129 0.27 -9.89 -15.13
N LEU A 130 1.34 -9.18 -15.45
CA LEU A 130 1.49 -7.76 -15.18
C LEU A 130 0.84 -6.91 -16.28
N ASP A 131 0.00 -5.97 -15.85
CA ASP A 131 -0.64 -4.98 -16.72
C ASP A 131 0.05 -3.61 -16.60
N GLN A 132 0.56 -3.30 -15.41
CA GLN A 132 1.22 -2.03 -15.11
C GLN A 132 2.45 -2.22 -14.23
N VAL A 133 3.53 -1.55 -14.61
CA VAL A 133 4.81 -1.48 -13.91
C VAL A 133 5.22 -0.02 -13.85
N ILE A 134 5.34 0.50 -12.63
CA ILE A 134 5.48 1.93 -12.38
C ILE A 134 6.61 2.16 -11.38
N GLY A 135 7.70 2.78 -11.84
CA GLY A 135 8.74 3.26 -10.93
C GLY A 135 8.28 4.53 -10.21
N ASN A 136 8.28 4.53 -8.88
CA ASN A 136 7.88 5.71 -8.10
C ASN A 136 9.08 6.36 -7.40
N CYS A 137 8.97 7.67 -7.16
CA CYS A 137 10.01 8.46 -6.51
C CYS A 137 10.18 8.09 -5.02
N PRO A 138 11.35 8.37 -4.41
CA PRO A 138 11.67 8.01 -3.02
C PRO A 138 11.00 8.92 -1.96
N LYS A 139 10.23 9.94 -2.38
CA LYS A 139 9.65 10.92 -1.44
C LYS A 139 8.79 10.23 -0.39
N TYR A 140 8.92 10.71 0.85
CA TYR A 140 8.18 10.27 2.04
C TYR A 140 8.42 8.83 2.47
N LEU A 141 9.35 8.11 1.83
CA LEU A 141 9.75 6.79 2.27
C LEU A 141 10.81 6.91 3.36
N GLN A 142 10.52 6.36 4.54
CA GLN A 142 11.49 6.34 5.63
C GLN A 142 12.48 5.20 5.39
N LYS A 143 13.75 5.45 5.68
CA LYS A 143 14.77 4.41 5.54
C LYS A 143 14.82 3.57 6.80
N ARG A 144 14.90 2.25 6.59
CA ARG A 144 15.03 1.24 7.63
C ARG A 144 15.91 0.11 7.14
N ASP A 145 16.76 -0.40 8.01
CA ASP A 145 17.40 -1.69 7.81
C ASP A 145 16.49 -2.79 8.36
N HIS A 146 16.72 -4.04 7.95
CA HIS A 146 15.91 -5.16 8.41
C HIS A 146 16.75 -6.38 8.75
N ILE A 147 16.21 -7.20 9.63
CA ILE A 147 16.64 -8.58 9.86
C ILE A 147 15.46 -9.51 9.60
N LEU A 148 15.76 -10.72 9.17
CA LEU A 148 14.77 -11.78 9.05
C LEU A 148 14.97 -12.76 10.21
N LEU A 149 13.96 -12.90 11.06
CA LEU A 149 14.01 -13.86 12.15
C LEU A 149 13.95 -15.30 11.60
N PRO A 150 14.65 -16.25 12.24
CA PRO A 150 14.56 -17.66 11.87
C PRO A 150 13.11 -18.16 11.98
N PRO A 151 12.72 -19.20 11.21
CA PRO A 151 11.39 -19.79 11.33
C PRO A 151 11.11 -20.23 12.77
N ASP A 152 9.91 -19.90 13.28
CA ASP A 152 9.50 -20.37 14.60
C ASP A 152 9.25 -21.88 14.56
N ARG A 153 10.15 -22.65 15.20
CA ARG A 153 10.04 -24.10 15.32
C ARG A 153 8.98 -24.52 16.36
N GLY A 154 8.49 -23.57 17.17
CA GLY A 154 7.54 -23.78 18.26
C GLY A 154 6.06 -23.62 17.89
N GLY A 155 5.74 -23.25 16.64
CA GLY A 155 4.36 -23.18 16.16
C GLY A 155 3.50 -22.17 16.90
N ARG A 156 4.05 -21.01 17.30
CA ARG A 156 3.25 -19.98 17.97
C ARG A 156 2.13 -19.53 17.03
N ARG A 157 0.88 -19.83 17.42
CA ARG A 157 -0.29 -19.39 16.66
C ARG A 157 -0.36 -17.87 16.69
N THR A 158 -0.25 -17.27 15.52
CA THR A 158 -0.54 -15.88 15.24
C THR A 158 -1.94 -15.55 15.80
N ALA A 159 -2.01 -14.62 16.75
CA ALA A 159 -3.28 -14.21 17.33
C ALA A 159 -3.96 -13.20 16.40
N VAL A 160 -5.17 -13.53 15.95
CA VAL A 160 -5.96 -12.67 15.06
C VAL A 160 -7.12 -12.06 15.85
N ARG A 161 -7.21 -10.74 15.82
CA ARG A 161 -8.32 -9.98 16.40
C ARG A 161 -9.06 -9.27 15.29
N ARG A 162 -10.39 -9.34 15.31
CA ARG A 162 -11.27 -8.71 14.32
C ARG A 162 -12.26 -7.79 15.03
N GLY A 163 -12.61 -6.69 14.38
CA GLY A 163 -13.55 -5.70 14.93
C GLY A 163 -14.11 -4.78 13.85
N ALA A 164 -15.06 -3.92 14.24
CA ALA A 164 -15.62 -2.87 13.38
C ALA A 164 -15.02 -1.49 13.67
N GLU A 165 -14.31 -1.34 14.79
CA GLU A 165 -13.69 -0.10 15.25
C GLU A 165 -12.34 -0.36 15.92
N LEU A 166 -11.54 0.69 16.04
CA LEU A 166 -10.20 0.65 16.63
C LEU A 166 -10.26 0.66 18.16
N THR A 167 -9.56 -0.30 18.77
CA THR A 167 -9.21 -0.22 20.20
C THR A 167 -8.26 0.95 20.47
N THR A 168 -8.17 1.38 21.73
CA THR A 168 -7.24 2.45 22.14
C THR A 168 -5.79 2.17 21.74
N VAL A 169 -5.34 0.92 21.84
CA VAL A 169 -3.97 0.53 21.45
C VAL A 169 -3.77 0.69 19.94
N GLN A 170 -4.73 0.25 19.13
CA GLN A 170 -4.66 0.41 17.68
C GLN A 170 -4.69 1.88 17.26
N GLN A 171 -5.48 2.72 17.94
CA GLN A 171 -5.49 4.16 17.70
C GLN A 171 -4.10 4.79 17.97
N LEU A 172 -3.44 4.38 19.06
CA LEU A 172 -2.07 4.83 19.36
C LEU A 172 -1.08 4.37 18.29
N THR A 173 -1.13 3.11 17.87
CA THR A 173 -0.29 2.58 16.78
C THR A 173 -0.45 3.40 15.50
N LEU A 174 -1.67 3.72 15.10
CA LEU A 174 -1.92 4.53 13.90
C LEU A 174 -1.41 5.97 14.06
N ALA A 175 -1.63 6.59 15.22
CA ALA A 175 -1.20 7.97 15.49
C ALA A 175 0.34 8.12 15.51
N THR A 176 1.07 7.08 15.92
CA THR A 176 2.54 7.10 15.96
C THR A 176 3.19 6.53 14.70
N SER A 177 2.39 6.00 13.76
CA SER A 177 2.90 5.46 12.50
C SER A 177 3.49 6.56 11.60
N ASP A 178 4.63 6.28 10.99
CA ASP A 178 5.30 7.13 9.99
C ASP A 178 5.03 6.69 8.54
N SER A 179 4.42 5.51 8.38
CA SER A 179 4.16 4.89 7.09
C SER A 179 2.93 3.99 7.18
N PHE A 180 2.14 3.95 6.10
CA PHE A 180 1.13 2.94 5.86
C PHE A 180 0.99 2.66 4.37
N PHE A 181 0.32 1.57 4.04
CA PHE A 181 -0.03 1.22 2.67
C PHE A 181 -1.52 1.31 2.47
N ILE A 182 -1.92 1.67 1.25
CA ILE A 182 -3.31 1.79 0.84
C ILE A 182 -3.55 1.00 -0.44
N ALA A 183 -4.56 0.15 -0.41
CA ALA A 183 -5.17 -0.51 -1.55
C ALA A 183 -6.40 0.26 -2.00
N THR A 184 -6.50 0.52 -3.30
CA THR A 184 -7.68 1.11 -3.96
C THR A 184 -7.95 0.32 -5.24
N ALA A 185 -9.13 0.44 -5.84
CA ALA A 185 -9.42 -0.19 -7.11
C ALA A 185 -10.30 0.70 -7.98
N SER A 186 -10.17 0.58 -9.30
CA SER A 186 -11.13 1.16 -10.23
C SER A 186 -12.52 0.52 -10.04
N PRO A 187 -13.60 1.11 -10.61
CA PRO A 187 -14.91 0.48 -10.65
C PRO A 187 -14.92 -0.91 -11.32
N ASP A 188 -13.98 -1.15 -12.25
CA ASP A 188 -13.82 -2.43 -12.95
C ASP A 188 -13.03 -3.47 -12.13
N GLY A 189 -12.57 -3.09 -10.94
CA GLY A 189 -11.84 -3.96 -10.02
C GLY A 189 -10.32 -3.94 -10.20
N ASP A 190 -9.77 -3.09 -11.07
CA ASP A 190 -8.31 -2.97 -11.24
C ASP A 190 -7.69 -2.35 -9.99
N ALA A 191 -7.11 -3.21 -9.15
CA ALA A 191 -6.53 -2.82 -7.89
C ALA A 191 -5.15 -2.17 -8.05
N ASP A 192 -4.84 -1.22 -7.16
CA ASP A 192 -3.56 -0.53 -7.01
C ASP A 192 -3.16 -0.54 -5.53
N ALA A 193 -1.87 -0.72 -5.26
CA ALA A 193 -1.29 -0.57 -3.93
C ALA A 193 -0.27 0.57 -3.90
N SER A 194 -0.32 1.35 -2.83
CA SER A 194 0.45 2.58 -2.69
C SER A 194 1.01 2.71 -1.28
N HIS A 195 2.14 3.40 -1.16
CA HIS A 195 2.73 3.78 0.14
C HIS A 195 2.45 5.25 0.44
N ARG A 196 2.01 5.52 1.68
CA ARG A 196 1.87 6.84 2.28
C ARG A 196 2.83 6.94 3.47
N GLY A 197 3.56 8.05 3.56
CA GLY A 197 4.48 8.28 4.67
C GLY A 197 4.56 9.73 5.05
N GLY A 198 5.03 9.96 6.28
CA GLY A 198 5.22 11.26 6.90
C GLY A 198 5.92 11.10 8.24
N ASN A 199 6.04 12.19 8.99
CA ASN A 199 6.49 12.10 10.39
C ASN A 199 5.32 11.58 11.26
N PRO A 200 5.58 10.85 12.38
CA PRO A 200 4.54 10.40 13.31
C PRO A 200 3.54 11.50 13.65
N GLY A 201 2.25 11.20 13.54
CA GLY A 201 1.15 12.17 13.61
C GLY A 201 0.61 12.65 12.26
N PHE A 202 1.25 12.29 11.13
CA PHE A 202 0.68 12.59 9.80
C PHE A 202 -0.60 11.79 9.51
N LEU A 203 -0.71 10.57 10.06
CA LEU A 203 -1.93 9.78 10.08
C LEU A 203 -2.69 10.14 11.37
N GLN A 204 -3.73 10.93 11.23
CA GLN A 204 -4.55 11.42 12.33
C GLN A 204 -5.71 10.46 12.61
N VAL A 205 -5.89 10.11 13.88
CA VAL A 205 -7.06 9.37 14.36
C VAL A 205 -8.09 10.38 14.85
N LEU A 206 -9.21 10.51 14.15
CA LEU A 206 -10.29 11.43 14.49
C LEU A 206 -11.33 10.79 15.41
N SER A 207 -11.52 9.47 15.29
CA SER A 207 -12.36 8.64 16.16
C SER A 207 -11.96 7.17 16.02
N PRO A 208 -12.54 6.25 16.81
CA PRO A 208 -12.34 4.80 16.63
C PRO A 208 -12.67 4.27 15.23
N THR A 209 -13.39 5.04 14.40
CA THR A 209 -13.80 4.64 13.05
C THR A 209 -13.43 5.66 11.97
N ARG A 210 -12.67 6.71 12.30
CA ARG A 210 -12.34 7.79 11.36
C ARG A 210 -10.86 8.16 11.42
N LEU A 211 -10.23 8.12 10.24
CA LEU A 211 -8.85 8.53 10.04
C LEU A 211 -8.77 9.68 9.04
N ARG A 212 -7.69 10.44 9.11
CA ARG A 212 -7.37 11.53 8.19
C ARG A 212 -5.87 11.54 7.93
N TRP A 213 -5.45 11.82 6.70
CA TRP A 213 -4.04 12.10 6.39
C TRP A 213 -3.92 13.11 5.24
N PRO A 214 -2.80 13.84 5.16
CA PRO A 214 -2.54 14.72 4.03
C PRO A 214 -2.09 13.93 2.80
N ASP A 215 -2.52 14.35 1.62
CA ASP A 215 -1.87 13.95 0.38
C ASP A 215 -0.86 15.03 -0.06
N TYR A 216 0.41 14.64 -0.01
CA TYR A 216 1.56 15.48 -0.34
C TYR A 216 1.92 15.47 -1.82
N ALA A 217 2.73 16.44 -2.25
CA ALA A 217 3.15 16.61 -3.64
C ALA A 217 3.88 15.37 -4.21
N GLY A 218 3.20 14.68 -5.13
CA GLY A 218 3.68 13.48 -5.83
C GLY A 218 4.11 13.72 -7.28
N ASN A 219 3.86 12.72 -8.13
CA ASN A 219 4.15 12.71 -9.57
C ASN A 219 2.94 13.10 -10.44
N ALA A 220 1.88 13.61 -9.82
CA ALA A 220 0.65 14.07 -10.47
C ALA A 220 -0.11 12.99 -11.28
N MET A 221 0.19 11.71 -11.13
CA MET A 221 -0.59 10.65 -11.81
C MET A 221 -1.94 10.39 -11.14
N PHE A 222 -2.01 10.56 -9.82
CA PHE A 222 -3.21 10.38 -9.02
C PHE A 222 -3.84 8.98 -8.98
N LEU A 223 -3.14 7.90 -9.37
CA LEU A 223 -3.66 6.52 -9.37
C LEU A 223 -4.60 6.19 -8.18
N THR A 224 -4.12 6.41 -6.95
CA THR A 224 -4.92 6.16 -5.73
C THR A 224 -6.10 7.12 -5.59
N LEU A 225 -5.91 8.43 -5.80
CA LEU A 225 -6.98 9.41 -5.60
C LEU A 225 -8.02 9.35 -6.72
N GLY A 226 -7.60 9.01 -7.94
CA GLY A 226 -8.47 8.78 -9.09
C GLY A 226 -9.38 7.58 -8.85
N ASN A 227 -8.84 6.48 -8.34
CA ASN A 227 -9.67 5.35 -7.90
C ASN A 227 -10.69 5.81 -6.85
N LEU A 228 -10.27 6.52 -5.80
CA LEU A 228 -11.18 7.00 -4.74
C LEU A 228 -12.26 7.98 -5.23
N GLU A 229 -12.01 8.72 -6.32
CA GLU A 229 -13.01 9.62 -6.91
C GLU A 229 -14.16 8.85 -7.55
N LEU A 230 -13.92 7.64 -8.08
CA LEU A 230 -14.93 6.83 -8.75
C LEU A 230 -15.43 5.65 -7.90
N HIS A 231 -14.60 5.16 -6.99
CA HIS A 231 -14.82 3.96 -6.22
C HIS A 231 -14.20 4.13 -4.81
N PRO A 232 -15.01 4.51 -3.80
CA PRO A 232 -14.48 4.98 -2.51
C PRO A 232 -13.90 3.86 -1.64
N GLN A 233 -14.09 2.59 -1.98
CA GLN A 233 -13.57 1.46 -1.21
C GLN A 233 -12.04 1.54 -1.12
N ALA A 234 -11.52 1.30 0.08
CA ALA A 234 -10.08 1.27 0.33
C ALA A 234 -9.72 0.30 1.45
N GLY A 235 -8.54 -0.30 1.32
CA GLY A 235 -7.90 -1.09 2.37
C GLY A 235 -6.64 -0.40 2.86
N LEU A 236 -6.42 -0.34 4.17
CA LEU A 236 -5.17 0.16 4.75
C LEU A 236 -4.40 -0.99 5.40
N LEU A 237 -3.07 -0.93 5.31
CA LEU A 237 -2.15 -1.81 6.01
C LEU A 237 -1.14 -0.96 6.76
N VAL A 238 -1.07 -1.15 8.07
CA VAL A 238 -0.09 -0.53 8.95
C VAL A 238 0.74 -1.64 9.59
N PRO A 239 1.94 -1.92 9.07
CA PRO A 239 2.85 -2.85 9.71
C PRO A 239 3.48 -2.21 10.94
N ASP A 240 3.54 -2.97 12.02
CA ASP A 240 4.46 -2.68 13.11
C ASP A 240 5.86 -3.16 12.69
N TRP A 241 6.71 -2.19 12.38
CA TRP A 241 8.07 -2.41 11.91
C TRP A 241 8.97 -3.11 12.96
N GLU A 242 8.68 -2.96 14.25
CA GLU A 242 9.47 -3.57 15.32
C GLU A 242 8.98 -4.98 15.64
N THR A 243 7.66 -5.22 15.67
CA THR A 243 7.10 -6.50 16.14
C THR A 243 6.70 -7.45 15.03
N GLY A 244 6.55 -6.96 13.79
CA GLY A 244 5.99 -7.74 12.68
C GLY A 244 4.48 -7.99 12.80
N ASP A 245 3.79 -7.27 13.69
CA ASP A 245 2.34 -7.23 13.73
C ASP A 245 1.78 -6.50 12.50
N LEU A 246 0.62 -6.92 12.02
CA LEU A 246 -0.08 -6.22 10.94
C LEU A 246 -1.45 -5.74 11.41
N LEU A 247 -1.69 -4.43 11.28
CA LEU A 247 -3.01 -3.85 11.42
C LEU A 247 -3.58 -3.55 10.02
N GLN A 248 -4.62 -4.30 9.67
CA GLN A 248 -5.32 -4.22 8.39
C GLN A 248 -6.69 -3.58 8.62
N LEU A 249 -7.04 -2.60 7.80
CA LEU A 249 -8.32 -1.89 7.87
C LEU A 249 -9.01 -1.98 6.50
N SER A 250 -10.32 -2.08 6.49
CA SER A 250 -11.13 -1.93 5.29
C SER A 250 -12.25 -0.93 5.53
N GLY A 251 -12.61 -0.17 4.50
CA GLY A 251 -13.65 0.83 4.58
C GLY A 251 -13.70 1.71 3.35
N THR A 252 -14.05 2.99 3.56
CA THR A 252 -14.24 3.96 2.46
C THR A 252 -13.38 5.21 2.67
N ALA A 253 -12.75 5.72 1.62
CA ALA A 253 -12.00 6.97 1.62
C ALA A 253 -12.50 7.95 0.55
N HIS A 254 -12.30 9.23 0.81
CA HIS A 254 -12.56 10.29 -0.17
C HIS A 254 -11.56 11.44 0.00
N THR A 255 -11.35 12.18 -1.08
CA THR A 255 -10.50 13.38 -1.09
C THR A 255 -11.32 14.59 -0.64
N VAL A 256 -10.84 15.30 0.37
CA VAL A 256 -11.38 16.60 0.80
C VAL A 256 -10.66 17.71 0.04
N TRP A 257 -11.43 18.49 -0.70
CA TRP A 257 -10.95 19.54 -1.61
C TRP A 257 -10.98 20.95 -0.99
N ASP A 258 -11.43 21.09 0.25
CA ASP A 258 -11.42 22.37 0.95
C ASP A 258 -9.96 22.82 1.19
N GLY A 259 -9.58 23.92 0.52
CA GLY A 259 -8.24 24.48 0.60
C GLY A 259 -7.87 24.96 2.01
N ALA A 260 -8.84 25.34 2.85
CA ALA A 260 -8.59 25.76 4.22
C ALA A 260 -8.10 24.58 5.09
N GLU A 261 -8.67 23.39 4.89
CA GLU A 261 -8.24 22.21 5.62
C GLU A 261 -6.84 21.74 5.22
N ALA A 262 -6.54 21.77 3.92
CA ALA A 262 -5.19 21.47 3.44
C ALA A 262 -4.18 22.52 3.92
N ALA A 263 -4.54 23.81 3.91
CA ALA A 263 -3.67 24.89 4.37
C ALA A 263 -3.31 24.79 5.86
N ALA A 264 -4.16 24.15 6.68
CA ALA A 264 -3.88 23.91 8.10
C ALA A 264 -2.83 22.80 8.35
N VAL A 265 -2.51 21.98 7.34
CA VAL A 265 -1.57 20.85 7.47
C VAL A 265 -0.32 21.10 6.63
N PRO A 266 0.88 21.23 7.24
CA PRO A 266 2.10 21.53 6.50
C PRO A 266 2.36 20.55 5.35
N GLY A 267 2.63 21.11 4.17
CA GLY A 267 2.92 20.36 2.94
C GLY A 267 1.74 19.63 2.30
N ALA A 268 0.56 19.63 2.93
CA ALA A 268 -0.64 19.04 2.33
C ALA A 268 -1.04 19.80 1.06
N GLN A 269 -1.41 19.05 0.02
CA GLN A 269 -2.06 19.62 -1.17
C GLN A 269 -3.57 19.44 -1.09
N ARG A 270 -4.01 18.32 -0.50
CA ARG A 270 -5.39 17.99 -0.14
C ARG A 270 -5.37 17.12 1.11
N ILE A 271 -6.54 16.88 1.67
CA ILE A 271 -6.73 15.93 2.75
C ILE A 271 -7.46 14.69 2.21
N VAL A 272 -7.17 13.53 2.77
CA VAL A 272 -7.95 12.30 2.55
C VAL A 272 -8.54 11.87 3.89
N GLU A 273 -9.82 11.57 3.89
CA GLU A 273 -10.50 10.99 5.05
C GLU A 273 -10.92 9.56 4.77
N PHE A 274 -10.83 8.73 5.80
CA PHE A 274 -11.19 7.32 5.74
C PHE A 274 -12.14 6.95 6.88
N ARG A 275 -13.20 6.23 6.53
CA ARG A 275 -14.16 5.64 7.46
C ARG A 275 -13.95 4.13 7.49
N ILE A 276 -13.63 3.63 8.67
CA ILE A 276 -13.37 2.22 8.94
C ILE A 276 -14.70 1.47 9.00
N GLU A 277 -14.73 0.30 8.37
CA GLU A 277 -15.86 -0.64 8.39
C GLU A 277 -15.44 -2.03 8.89
N ALA A 278 -14.15 -2.36 8.79
CA ALA A 278 -13.57 -3.56 9.36
C ALA A 278 -12.12 -3.34 9.79
N VAL A 279 -11.75 -4.02 10.87
CA VAL A 279 -10.41 -4.04 11.46
C VAL A 279 -9.98 -5.49 11.62
N GLN A 280 -8.76 -5.80 11.22
CA GLN A 280 -8.07 -7.05 11.55
C GLN A 280 -6.65 -6.73 12.05
N GLU A 281 -6.32 -7.22 13.25
CA GLU A 281 -4.96 -7.19 13.78
C GLU A 281 -4.42 -8.61 13.88
N THR A 282 -3.24 -8.83 13.30
CA THR A 282 -2.57 -10.11 13.25
C THR A 282 -1.23 -9.98 13.95
N ARG A 283 -1.08 -10.57 15.14
CA ARG A 283 0.14 -10.47 15.95
C ARG A 283 1.22 -11.41 15.42
N ASP A 284 2.45 -10.91 15.29
CA ASP A 284 3.61 -11.62 14.75
C ASP A 284 3.32 -12.24 13.38
N ALA A 285 2.63 -11.48 12.53
CA ALA A 285 2.20 -11.95 11.22
C ALA A 285 3.39 -12.23 10.28
N VAL A 286 4.44 -11.42 10.38
CA VAL A 286 5.65 -11.54 9.55
C VAL A 286 6.91 -11.67 10.39
N ARG A 287 7.95 -12.28 9.81
CA ARG A 287 9.25 -12.53 10.48
C ARG A 287 10.26 -11.42 10.31
N LEU A 288 10.00 -10.46 9.42
CA LEU A 288 10.86 -9.31 9.26
C LEU A 288 10.74 -8.37 10.45
N ARG A 289 11.88 -7.86 10.90
CA ARG A 289 11.99 -6.85 11.96
C ARG A 289 12.86 -5.73 11.39
N TRP A 290 12.42 -4.50 11.55
CA TRP A 290 13.10 -3.34 11.00
C TRP A 290 13.65 -2.45 12.10
N SER A 291 14.69 -1.70 11.75
CA SER A 291 15.21 -0.65 12.62
C SER A 291 14.22 0.50 12.78
N ASP A 292 14.52 1.38 13.74
CA ASP A 292 13.94 2.72 13.78
C ASP A 292 14.13 3.45 12.44
N PRO A 293 13.20 4.36 12.07
CA PRO A 293 13.27 5.09 10.82
C PRO A 293 14.33 6.18 10.81
N ASP A 294 15.13 6.19 9.75
CA ASP A 294 15.72 7.41 9.22
C ASP A 294 14.64 8.16 8.42
N PHE A 295 14.02 9.18 9.02
CA PHE A 295 12.95 9.94 8.36
C PHE A 295 13.39 10.56 7.04
N SER A 296 12.46 10.59 6.08
CA SER A 296 12.65 11.20 4.78
C SER A 296 12.84 12.70 4.94
N ARG A 297 13.87 13.27 4.33
CA ARG A 297 14.07 14.73 4.25
C ARG A 297 12.92 15.47 3.57
N PHE A 298 12.03 14.75 2.89
CA PHE A 298 10.86 15.31 2.23
C PHE A 298 9.63 15.38 3.15
N ASN A 299 9.65 14.73 4.32
CA ASN A 299 8.53 14.78 5.25
C ASN A 299 8.30 16.23 5.69
N PRO A 300 7.09 16.77 5.51
CA PRO A 300 6.73 18.04 6.12
C PRO A 300 6.76 17.94 7.64
N PRO A 301 6.94 19.06 8.36
CA PRO A 301 6.72 19.07 9.80
C PRO A 301 5.27 18.69 10.10
N VAL A 302 5.03 18.10 11.28
CA VAL A 302 3.66 17.82 11.73
C VAL A 302 3.12 19.09 12.40
N ALA A 303 1.85 19.42 12.16
CA ALA A 303 1.21 20.50 12.89
C ALA A 303 1.24 20.18 14.40
N PRO A 304 1.51 21.16 15.28
CA PRO A 304 1.33 20.95 16.71
C PRO A 304 -0.14 20.58 16.97
N GLY A 305 -0.34 19.48 17.71
CA GLY A 305 -1.66 18.99 18.11
C GLY A 305 -2.32 19.81 19.20
#